data_AF-A0A4D6XNX3-F1
#
_entry.id   AF-A0A4D6XNX3-F1
#
_cell.length_a   1.000
_cell.length_b   1.000
_cell.length_c   1.000
_cell.angle_alpha   90.00
_cell.angle_beta   90.00
_cell.angle_gamma   90.00
#
_symmetry.space_group_name_H-M   'P 1'
#
loop_
_entity.id
_entity.type
_entity.pdbx_description
1 polymer ?
#
loop_
_entity_poly.entity_id
_entity_poly.type
_entity_poly.pdbx_seq_one_letter_code
_entity_poly.pdbx_strand_id
1 'polypeptide(L)'
;MIRYVILFIIISKYFENILKVKNIINNHIKLTKTAIKKIKNLIFDKKNKNLKLRVYILGGGCSGFQYQFTFDEHKNNDDILIKQGDVSIIVDPISFQYLVGGKIDYIENLEGSKFIVKNPNAKNTCGCGLSFNI
;
A
#
# COMPACT_ATOMS: atom_id res chain seq x y z
N MET A 1 37.92 -20.86 10.97
CA MET A 1 37.85 -19.65 10.10
C MET A 1 36.79 -19.75 9.00
N ILE A 2 36.67 -20.86 8.26
CA ILE A 2 35.77 -21.02 7.09
C ILE A 2 34.26 -20.97 7.41
N ARG A 3 33.83 -21.40 8.60
CA ARG A 3 32.39 -21.45 8.97
C ARG A 3 31.74 -20.06 9.07
N TYR A 4 32.50 -19.03 9.45
CA TYR A 4 32.00 -17.65 9.52
C TYR A 4 31.86 -17.01 8.13
N VAL A 5 32.72 -17.39 7.18
CA VAL A 5 32.67 -16.90 5.79
C VAL A 5 31.41 -17.40 5.08
N ILE A 6 31.05 -18.67 5.26
CA ILE A 6 29.83 -19.25 4.67
C ILE A 6 28.57 -18.60 5.28
N LEU A 7 28.52 -18.41 6.60
CA LEU A 7 27.38 -17.77 7.26
C LEU A 7 27.22 -16.31 6.80
N PHE A 8 28.33 -15.58 6.63
CA PHE A 8 28.34 -14.22 6.10
C PHE A 8 27.85 -14.15 4.65
N ILE A 9 28.25 -15.09 3.79
CA ILE A 9 27.77 -15.18 2.40
C ILE A 9 26.26 -15.48 2.35
N ILE A 10 25.76 -16.39 3.19
CA ILE A 10 24.33 -16.70 3.27
C ILE A 10 23.54 -15.48 3.73
N ILE A 11 23.98 -14.81 4.79
CA ILE A 11 23.33 -13.59 5.32
C ILE A 11 23.35 -12.46 4.28
N SER A 12 24.50 -12.25 3.61
CA SER A 12 24.64 -11.25 2.56
C SER A 12 23.72 -11.52 1.37
N LYS A 13 23.64 -12.78 0.92
CA LYS A 13 22.75 -13.19 -0.18
C LYS A 13 21.26 -13.13 0.21
N TYR A 14 20.93 -13.41 1.46
CA TYR A 14 19.59 -13.19 2.02
C TYR A 14 19.24 -11.71 2.04
N PHE A 15 20.17 -10.86 2.46
CA PHE A 15 20.00 -9.41 2.50
C PHE A 15 19.82 -8.81 1.09
N GLU A 16 20.61 -9.27 0.12
CA GLU A 16 20.41 -8.90 -1.30
C GLU A 16 19.05 -9.36 -1.84
N ASN A 17 18.60 -10.58 -1.52
CA ASN A 17 17.27 -11.04 -1.89
C ASN A 17 16.16 -10.18 -1.25
N ILE A 18 16.29 -9.81 0.03
CA ILE A 18 15.34 -8.92 0.72
C ILE A 18 15.33 -7.53 0.06
N LEU A 19 16.49 -7.00 -0.32
CA LEU A 19 16.60 -5.73 -1.05
C LEU A 19 15.97 -5.82 -2.43
N LYS A 20 16.18 -6.93 -3.14
CA LYS A 20 15.61 -7.19 -4.47
C LYS A 20 14.09 -7.29 -4.42
N VAL A 21 13.56 -8.02 -3.44
CA VAL A 21 12.12 -8.11 -3.16
C VAL A 21 11.55 -6.74 -2.81
N LYS A 22 12.19 -5.97 -1.90
CA LYS A 22 11.77 -4.59 -1.59
C LYS A 22 11.72 -3.68 -2.81
N ASN A 23 12.69 -3.79 -3.72
CA ASN A 23 12.73 -2.97 -4.93
C ASN A 23 11.65 -3.35 -5.95
N ILE A 24 11.33 -4.64 -6.08
CA ILE A 24 10.22 -5.10 -6.92
C ILE A 24 8.90 -4.52 -6.38
N ILE A 25 8.68 -4.59 -5.07
CA ILE A 25 7.47 -4.11 -4.41
C ILE A 25 7.25 -2.60 -4.66
N ASN A 26 8.31 -1.79 -4.61
CA ASN A 26 8.22 -0.34 -4.85
C ASN A 26 7.71 0.03 -6.25
N ASN A 27 7.83 -0.85 -7.24
CA ASN A 27 7.41 -0.57 -8.61
C ASN A 27 5.94 -0.92 -8.90
N HIS A 28 5.26 -1.63 -8.00
CA HIS A 28 3.92 -2.16 -8.27
C HIS A 28 2.77 -1.27 -7.82
N ILE A 29 3.00 -0.31 -6.90
CA ILE A 29 1.96 0.64 -6.47
C ILE A 29 2.39 2.03 -6.85
N LYS A 30 1.51 2.79 -7.51
CA LYS A 30 1.80 4.16 -7.94
C LYS A 30 0.89 5.16 -7.25
N LEU A 31 1.46 6.23 -6.72
CA LEU A 31 0.70 7.36 -6.23
C LEU A 31 0.58 8.46 -7.29
N THR A 32 -0.57 9.13 -7.30
CA THR A 32 -0.73 10.39 -8.02
C THR A 32 -0.06 11.55 -7.27
N LYS A 33 0.24 12.62 -8.02
CA LYS A 33 0.79 13.86 -7.46
C LYS A 33 -0.14 14.48 -6.42
N THR A 34 -1.45 14.40 -6.64
CA THR A 34 -2.50 14.87 -5.72
C THR A 34 -2.47 14.12 -4.39
N ALA A 35 -2.40 12.78 -4.44
CA ALA A 35 -2.27 11.96 -3.24
C ALA A 35 -0.99 12.29 -2.45
N ILE A 36 0.16 12.36 -3.13
CA ILE A 36 1.45 12.72 -2.49
C ILE A 36 1.36 14.10 -1.82
N LYS A 37 0.79 15.10 -2.51
CA LYS A 37 0.63 16.45 -1.98
C LYS A 37 -0.26 16.45 -0.73
N LYS A 38 -1.40 15.74 -0.75
CA LYS A 38 -2.29 15.68 0.41
C LYS A 38 -1.64 14.98 1.60
N ILE A 39 -0.96 13.85 1.38
CA ILE A 39 -0.22 13.14 2.45
C ILE A 39 0.83 14.08 3.06
N LYS A 40 1.60 14.78 2.23
CA LYS A 40 2.62 15.75 2.70
C LYS A 40 2.00 16.87 3.54
N ASN A 41 0.86 17.42 3.10
CA ASN A 41 0.14 18.43 3.86
C ASN A 41 -0.33 17.89 5.21
N LEU A 42 -0.93 16.70 5.25
CA LEU A 42 -1.42 16.09 6.50
C LEU A 42 -0.28 15.80 7.49
N ILE A 43 0.89 15.37 6.99
CA ILE A 43 2.09 15.17 7.82
C ILE A 43 2.60 16.52 8.37
N PHE A 44 2.58 17.56 7.54
CA PHE A 44 2.99 18.92 7.93
C PHE A 44 2.05 19.50 9.00
N ASP A 45 0.73 19.37 8.80
CA ASP A 45 -0.30 19.85 9.72
C ASP A 45 -0.19 19.17 11.08
N LYS A 46 0.08 17.86 11.10
CA LYS A 46 0.28 17.09 12.34
C LYS A 46 1.66 17.31 12.98
N LYS A 47 2.57 18.04 12.34
CA LYS A 47 3.97 18.26 12.74
C LYS A 47 4.77 16.98 13.05
N ASN A 48 4.28 15.81 12.66
CA ASN A 48 4.91 14.52 12.93
C ASN A 48 5.45 13.91 11.64
N LYS A 49 6.74 14.12 11.38
CA LYS A 49 7.45 13.56 10.21
C LYS A 49 7.52 12.03 10.20
N ASN A 50 7.26 11.39 11.34
CA ASN A 50 7.27 9.93 11.48
C ASN A 50 5.95 9.29 11.03
N LEU A 51 4.88 10.08 10.87
CA LEU A 51 3.59 9.58 10.39
C LEU A 51 3.73 9.10 8.95
N LYS A 52 3.27 7.87 8.74
CA LYS A 52 3.19 7.23 7.44
C LYS A 52 1.74 6.91 7.17
N LEU A 53 1.37 6.95 5.89
CA LEU A 53 0.04 6.52 5.50
C LEU A 53 0.00 5.01 5.49
N ARG A 54 -0.86 4.38 6.28
CA ARG A 54 -1.12 2.95 6.22
C ARG A 54 -2.36 2.68 5.38
N VAL A 55 -2.24 1.76 4.41
CA VAL A 55 -3.32 1.36 3.53
C VAL A 55 -3.67 -0.09 3.82
N TYR A 56 -4.94 -0.33 4.08
CA TYR A 56 -5.48 -1.67 4.29
C TYR A 56 -6.81 -1.82 3.56
N ILE A 57 -7.14 -3.06 3.22
CA ILE A 57 -8.45 -3.38 2.67
C ILE A 57 -9.38 -3.74 3.82
N LEU A 58 -10.62 -3.30 3.72
CA LEU A 58 -11.74 -3.77 4.51
C LEU A 58 -12.67 -4.55 3.59
N GLY A 59 -13.09 -5.74 4.03
CA GLY A 59 -14.18 -6.44 3.37
C GLY A 59 -15.47 -5.64 3.56
N GLY A 60 -15.97 -5.00 2.52
CA GLY A 60 -17.38 -4.59 2.47
C GLY A 60 -18.24 -5.81 2.14
N GLY A 61 -19.54 -5.75 2.46
CA GLY A 61 -20.49 -6.86 2.24
C GLY A 61 -20.69 -7.25 0.76
N CYS A 62 -21.92 -7.52 0.31
CA CYS A 62 -22.21 -7.98 -1.07
C CYS A 62 -21.64 -7.10 -2.21
N SER A 63 -21.16 -5.88 -1.92
CA SER A 63 -20.68 -4.90 -2.90
C SER A 63 -19.15 -4.79 -3.02
N GLY A 64 -18.37 -5.63 -2.30
CA GLY A 64 -16.93 -5.79 -2.51
C GLY A 64 -16.01 -5.08 -1.51
N PHE A 65 -14.72 -5.04 -1.83
CA PHE A 65 -13.66 -4.52 -0.95
C PHE A 65 -13.60 -3.00 -0.94
N GLN A 66 -13.44 -2.42 0.25
CA GLN A 66 -13.20 -0.99 0.43
C GLN A 66 -11.75 -0.76 0.86
N TYR A 67 -11.09 0.23 0.27
CA TYR A 67 -9.75 0.63 0.69
C TYR A 67 -9.87 1.66 1.81
N GLN A 68 -9.16 1.42 2.90
CA GLN A 68 -9.13 2.31 4.04
C GLN A 68 -7.71 2.81 4.30
N PHE A 69 -7.64 4.06 4.76
CA PHE A 69 -6.40 4.79 4.94
C PHE A 69 -6.36 5.29 6.37
N THR A 70 -5.28 4.95 7.07
CA THR A 70 -5.00 5.48 8.41
C THR A 70 -3.59 6.05 8.45
N PHE A 71 -3.28 6.82 9.49
CA PHE A 71 -1.93 7.30 9.72
C PHE A 71 -1.33 6.56 10.91
N ASP A 72 -0.18 5.98 10.69
CA ASP A 72 0.55 5.23 11.72
C ASP A 72 2.02 5.67 11.72
N GLU A 73 2.60 5.79 12.90
CA GLU A 73 4.02 6.11 13.07
C GLU A 73 4.86 4.82 13.08
N HIS A 74 4.25 3.76 13.61
CA HIS A 74 4.84 2.47 13.79
C HIS A 74 4.59 1.61 12.56
N LYS A 75 5.64 0.89 12.18
CA LYS A 75 5.59 -0.12 11.12
C LYS A 75 5.74 -1.47 11.79
N ASN A 76 4.86 -2.43 11.49
CA ASN A 76 5.03 -3.80 11.94
C ASN A 76 6.11 -4.50 11.10
N ASN A 77 6.63 -5.62 11.62
CA ASN A 77 7.69 -6.37 10.95
C ASN A 77 7.25 -6.92 9.59
N ASP A 78 6.00 -7.36 9.50
CA ASP A 78 5.43 -7.96 8.30
C ASP A 78 4.95 -6.91 7.30
N ASP A 79 4.83 -5.65 7.71
CA ASP A 79 4.32 -4.62 6.81
C ASP A 79 5.32 -4.31 5.69
N ILE A 80 4.79 -3.92 4.56
CA ILE A 80 5.53 -3.48 3.40
C ILE A 80 5.62 -1.96 3.44
N LEU A 81 6.84 -1.43 3.39
CA LEU A 81 7.07 0.01 3.31
C LEU A 81 7.36 0.39 1.87
N ILE A 82 6.48 1.21 1.29
CA ILE A 82 6.62 1.73 -0.06
C ILE A 82 6.96 3.20 0.03
N LYS A 83 8.12 3.58 -0.52
CA LYS A 83 8.57 4.97 -0.57
C LYS A 83 8.36 5.50 -1.97
N GLN A 84 7.57 6.57 -2.11
CA GLN A 84 7.34 7.21 -3.38
C GLN A 84 7.52 8.73 -3.25
N GLY A 85 8.64 9.23 -3.77
CA GLY A 85 9.05 10.61 -3.58
C GLY A 85 9.37 10.91 -2.11
N ASP A 86 8.75 11.96 -1.58
CA ASP A 86 8.96 12.43 -0.19
C ASP A 86 8.06 11.73 0.84
N VAL A 87 7.13 10.88 0.40
CA VAL A 87 6.17 10.22 1.30
C VAL A 87 6.43 8.72 1.38
N SER A 88 6.10 8.16 2.54
CA SER A 88 6.22 6.74 2.82
C SER A 88 4.87 6.17 3.22
N ILE A 89 4.60 4.97 2.72
CA ILE A 89 3.31 4.30 2.87
C ILE A 89 3.58 2.90 3.41
N ILE A 90 2.76 2.51 4.38
CA ILE A 90 2.76 1.19 4.98
C ILE A 90 1.59 0.42 4.37
N VAL A 91 1.83 -0.81 3.94
CA VAL A 91 0.80 -1.68 3.39
C VAL A 91 0.97 -3.06 3.99
N ASP A 92 -0.11 -3.65 4.49
CA ASP A 92 -0.05 -5.03 5.00
C ASP A 92 0.15 -6.00 3.82
N PRO A 93 0.84 -7.15 3.99
CA PRO A 93 1.07 -8.11 2.91
C PRO A 93 -0.20 -8.57 2.20
N ILE A 94 -1.27 -8.78 2.98
CA ILE A 94 -2.59 -9.18 2.47
C ILE A 94 -3.16 -8.07 1.59
N SER A 95 -3.12 -6.82 2.05
CA SER A 95 -3.63 -5.67 1.29
C SER A 95 -2.78 -5.38 0.06
N PHE A 96 -1.47 -5.63 0.14
CA PHE A 96 -0.52 -5.38 -0.94
C PHE A 96 -0.92 -6.13 -2.20
N GLN A 97 -1.26 -7.42 -2.12
CA GLN A 97 -1.64 -8.23 -3.28
C GLN A 97 -2.84 -7.65 -4.05
N TYR A 98 -3.78 -6.99 -3.36
CA TYR A 98 -4.94 -6.34 -3.97
C TYR A 98 -4.62 -4.94 -4.51
N LEU A 99 -3.52 -4.35 -4.07
CA LEU A 99 -3.02 -3.06 -4.53
C LEU A 99 -1.97 -3.19 -5.63
N VAL A 100 -1.44 -4.39 -5.89
CA VAL A 100 -0.44 -4.65 -6.95
C VAL A 100 -0.97 -4.20 -8.32
N GLY A 101 -0.20 -3.35 -8.99
CA GLY A 101 -0.55 -2.73 -10.27
C GLY A 101 -1.50 -1.54 -10.13
N GLY A 102 -1.94 -1.23 -8.92
CA GLY A 102 -2.89 -0.18 -8.61
C GLY A 102 -2.26 1.21 -8.53
N LYS A 103 -3.10 2.21 -8.80
CA LYS A 103 -2.80 3.62 -8.62
C LYS A 103 -3.64 4.22 -7.51
N ILE A 104 -3.00 4.78 -6.49
CA ILE A 104 -3.67 5.50 -5.40
C ILE A 104 -3.80 6.97 -5.82
N ASP A 105 -5.03 7.47 -5.79
CA ASP A 105 -5.38 8.85 -6.09
C ASP A 105 -6.17 9.49 -4.94
N TYR A 106 -6.20 10.81 -4.90
CA TYR A 106 -6.94 11.58 -3.92
C TYR A 106 -7.88 12.55 -4.64
N ILE A 107 -9.17 12.44 -4.33
CA ILE A 107 -10.23 13.27 -4.89
C ILE A 107 -10.79 14.15 -3.77
N GLU A 108 -10.88 15.44 -4.04
CA GLU A 108 -11.43 16.45 -3.15
C GLU A 108 -12.51 17.21 -3.93
N ASN A 109 -13.77 16.89 -3.63
CA ASN A 109 -14.94 17.51 -4.23
C ASN A 109 -15.75 18.22 -3.14
N LEU A 110 -16.80 18.94 -3.54
CA LEU A 110 -17.75 19.57 -2.62
C LEU A 110 -18.41 18.55 -1.66
N GLU A 111 -18.58 17.30 -2.13
CA GLU A 111 -19.14 16.19 -1.34
C GLU A 111 -18.16 15.60 -0.33
N GLY A 112 -16.88 15.96 -0.40
CA GLY A 112 -15.87 15.53 0.56
C GLY A 112 -14.53 15.15 -0.06
N SER A 113 -13.61 14.80 0.83
CA SER A 113 -12.27 14.33 0.51
C SER A 113 -12.16 12.83 0.71
N LYS A 114 -11.73 12.10 -0.32
CA LYS A 114 -11.48 10.66 -0.20
C LYS A 114 -10.29 10.21 -1.03
N PHE A 115 -9.58 9.23 -0.49
CA PHE A 115 -8.60 8.46 -1.23
C PHE A 115 -9.30 7.37 -2.02
N ILE A 116 -8.89 7.19 -3.27
CA ILE A 116 -9.41 6.15 -4.16
C ILE A 116 -8.26 5.32 -4.71
N VAL A 117 -8.49 4.04 -4.92
CA VAL A 117 -7.53 3.16 -5.57
C VAL A 117 -8.11 2.71 -6.90
N LYS A 118 -7.36 2.94 -7.97
CA LYS A 118 -7.66 2.44 -9.32
C LYS A 118 -6.73 1.27 -9.61
N ASN A 119 -7.21 0.04 -9.49
CA ASN A 119 -6.44 -1.14 -9.87
C ASN A 119 -7.06 -1.80 -11.12
N PRO A 120 -6.37 -1.85 -12.27
CA PRO A 120 -6.87 -2.57 -13.45
C PRO A 120 -7.01 -4.07 -13.21
N ASN A 121 -6.32 -4.63 -12.22
CA ASN A 121 -6.42 -6.04 -11.83
C ASN A 121 -7.59 -6.32 -10.88
N ALA A 122 -8.20 -5.29 -10.29
CA ALA A 122 -9.40 -5.45 -9.49
C ALA A 122 -10.60 -5.67 -10.40
N LYS A 123 -10.76 -6.91 -10.89
CA LYS A 123 -12.03 -7.36 -11.43
C LYS A 123 -13.03 -7.36 -10.27
N ASN A 124 -13.96 -6.41 -10.29
CA ASN A 124 -15.14 -6.43 -9.45
C ASN A 124 -15.93 -7.71 -9.77
N THR A 125 -15.69 -8.80 -9.04
CA THR A 125 -16.58 -9.96 -9.06
C THR A 125 -17.80 -9.61 -8.22
N CYS A 126 -18.73 -8.83 -8.78
CA CYS A 126 -20.12 -8.84 -8.32
C CYS A 126 -20.67 -10.23 -8.62
N GLY A 127 -20.49 -11.16 -7.68
CA GLY A 127 -20.93 -12.56 -7.76
C GLY A 127 -22.36 -12.78 -7.28
N CYS A 128 -23.27 -11.83 -7.49
CA CYS A 128 -24.70 -12.02 -7.22
C CYS A 128 -25.49 -11.74 -8.49
N GLY A 129 -25.34 -12.65 -9.45
CA GLY A 129 -26.20 -12.79 -10.63
C GLY A 129 -27.58 -13.34 -10.27
N LEU A 130 -28.32 -12.64 -9.41
CA LEU A 130 -29.75 -12.91 -9.19
C LEU A 130 -30.55 -11.67 -9.60
N SER A 131 -30.48 -11.35 -10.89
CA SER A 131 -31.55 -10.66 -11.58
C SER A 131 -32.27 -11.69 -12.44
N PHE A 132 -33.14 -12.48 -11.80
CA PHE A 132 -34.25 -13.09 -12.50
C PHE A 132 -35.52 -12.36 -12.10
N ASN A 133 -36.09 -11.72 -13.10
CA ASN A 133 -37.41 -11.12 -13.13
C ASN A 133 -38.46 -12.23 -13.21
N ILE A 134 -39.25 -12.42 -12.14
CA ILE A 134 -40.62 -12.93 -12.17
C ILE A 134 -41.47 -12.14 -11.17
#